data_AF-A0A2S1QTN0-F1
#
_entry.id   AF-A0A2S1QTN0-F1
#
_cell.length_a   1.000
_cell.length_b   1.000
_cell.length_c   1.000
_cell.angle_alpha   90.00
_cell.angle_beta   90.00
_cell.angle_gamma   90.00
#
_symmetry.space_group_name_H-M   'P 1'
#
loop_
_entity.id
_entity.type
_entity.pdbx_description
1 polymer ?
#
loop_
_entity_poly.entity_id
_entity_poly.type
_entity_poly.pdbx_seq_one_letter_code
_entity_poly.pdbx_strand_id
1 'polypeptide(L)'
;MTKTILLFVACLTTALAAAQEITEKDLIGSWKMCAFDINGIHWDFKSDTVKLPPELLSSLGESQKAAMIADVREGLADYKEGTMAFKKGYYMEQSMAGQEASGTYTIEKKDNFYLIKVTNHDAGNTVETLGVALVNGQLHISMPDDIGGTTILIYCK
;
A
#
# COMPACT_ATOMS: atom_id res chain seq x y z
N MET A 1 -6.09 -59.43 2.98
CA MET A 1 -4.69 -59.12 2.67
C MET A 1 -4.64 -58.99 1.15
N THR A 2 -4.28 -57.88 0.51
CA THR A 2 -3.17 -56.95 0.77
C THR A 2 -3.54 -55.59 0.15
N LYS A 3 -3.28 -54.50 0.88
CA LYS A 3 -3.53 -53.12 0.43
C LYS A 3 -2.44 -52.71 -0.56
N THR A 4 -2.79 -52.43 -1.81
CA THR A 4 -1.85 -51.80 -2.75
C THR A 4 -1.94 -50.29 -2.60
N ILE A 5 -0.91 -49.75 -1.96
CA ILE A 5 -0.58 -48.33 -1.88
C ILE A 5 -0.11 -47.90 -3.28
N LEU A 6 -0.78 -46.90 -3.87
CA LEU A 6 -0.25 -46.17 -5.02
C LEU A 6 -0.35 -44.66 -4.75
N LEU A 7 0.78 -44.18 -4.25
CA LEU A 7 1.38 -42.86 -4.40
C LEU A 7 0.66 -41.92 -5.38
N PHE A 8 -0.06 -40.93 -4.86
CA PHE A 8 -0.40 -39.70 -5.57
C PHE A 8 0.39 -38.55 -4.91
N VAL A 9 1.68 -38.51 -5.20
CA VAL A 9 2.53 -37.33 -4.96
C VAL A 9 2.36 -36.45 -6.19
N ALA A 10 1.41 -35.51 -6.14
CA ALA A 10 1.26 -34.51 -7.17
C ALA A 10 0.79 -33.18 -6.57
N CYS A 11 1.68 -32.19 -6.67
CA CYS A 11 1.39 -30.75 -6.65
C CYS A 11 0.86 -30.14 -5.35
N LEU A 12 1.61 -30.28 -4.26
CA LEU A 12 1.77 -29.16 -3.33
C LEU A 12 3.10 -28.47 -3.64
N THR A 13 3.20 -27.88 -4.83
CA THR A 13 4.06 -26.71 -5.03
C THR A 13 3.40 -25.57 -4.27
N THR A 14 3.47 -25.59 -2.94
CA THR A 14 3.35 -24.36 -2.18
C THR A 14 4.51 -23.52 -2.65
N ALA A 15 4.25 -22.68 -3.65
CA ALA A 15 5.05 -21.52 -3.93
C ALA A 15 5.08 -20.78 -2.60
N LEU A 16 6.14 -21.02 -1.83
CA LEU A 16 6.56 -20.14 -0.78
C LEU A 16 6.77 -18.84 -1.54
N ALA A 17 5.75 -17.97 -1.51
CA ALA A 17 5.96 -16.56 -1.66
C ALA A 17 6.90 -16.23 -0.50
N ALA A 18 8.20 -16.42 -0.73
CA ALA A 18 9.22 -15.92 0.17
C ALA A 18 8.86 -14.46 0.31
N ALA A 19 8.41 -14.06 1.50
CA ALA A 19 8.14 -12.68 1.82
C ALA A 19 9.44 -11.94 1.46
N GLN A 20 9.42 -11.25 0.33
CA GLN A 20 10.61 -10.67 -0.25
C GLN A 20 11.25 -9.80 0.82
N GLU A 21 12.51 -10.06 1.15
CA GLU A 21 13.18 -9.25 2.13
C GLU A 21 13.28 -7.82 1.61
N ILE A 22 12.66 -6.88 2.31
CA ILE A 22 12.70 -5.47 1.92
C ILE A 22 13.96 -4.85 2.51
N THR A 23 14.83 -4.40 1.63
CA THR A 23 16.07 -3.71 1.97
C THR A 23 16.01 -2.25 1.53
N GLU A 24 16.96 -1.43 2.02
CA GLU A 24 17.12 -0.04 1.56
C GLU A 24 17.23 0.04 0.02
N LYS A 25 17.98 -0.90 -0.58
CA LYS A 25 18.23 -0.94 -2.02
C LYS A 25 16.93 -1.08 -2.82
N ASP A 26 15.95 -1.80 -2.32
CA ASP A 26 14.68 -2.01 -3.01
C ASP A 26 13.84 -0.73 -3.05
N LEU A 27 13.91 0.05 -1.96
CA LEU A 27 13.17 1.30 -1.78
C LEU A 27 13.82 2.47 -2.52
N ILE A 28 15.14 2.52 -2.67
CA ILE A 28 15.83 3.64 -3.32
C ILE A 28 15.22 3.98 -4.69
N GLY A 29 15.01 5.28 -4.89
CA GLY A 29 14.41 5.86 -6.08
C GLY A 29 13.21 6.73 -5.77
N SER A 30 12.59 7.24 -6.84
CA SER A 30 11.36 8.01 -6.78
C SER A 30 10.16 7.11 -7.06
N TRP A 31 9.08 7.37 -6.34
CA TRP A 31 7.83 6.65 -6.41
C TRP A 31 6.71 7.67 -6.56
N LYS A 32 5.83 7.48 -7.55
CA LYS A 32 4.63 8.29 -7.75
C LYS A 32 3.42 7.48 -7.32
N MET A 33 2.50 8.10 -6.59
CA MET A 33 1.25 7.46 -6.21
C MET A 33 0.48 7.09 -7.48
N CYS A 34 0.04 5.84 -7.56
CA CYS A 34 -0.65 5.31 -8.73
C CYS A 34 -1.99 4.67 -8.38
N ALA A 35 -2.20 4.32 -7.12
CA ALA A 35 -3.49 3.89 -6.62
C ALA A 35 -3.60 4.13 -5.11
N PHE A 36 -4.79 3.93 -4.60
CA PHE A 36 -5.11 4.10 -3.20
C PHE A 36 -6.27 3.18 -2.80
N ASP A 37 -6.22 2.66 -1.59
CA ASP A 37 -7.27 1.83 -1.00
C ASP A 37 -7.62 2.35 0.40
N ILE A 38 -8.87 2.80 0.61
CA ILE A 38 -9.41 3.03 1.95
C ILE A 38 -10.56 2.08 2.13
N ASN A 39 -10.49 1.22 3.15
CA ASN A 39 -11.62 0.41 3.58
C ASN A 39 -12.30 -0.32 2.42
N GLY A 40 -11.51 -0.85 1.48
CA GLY A 40 -11.98 -1.60 0.32
C GLY A 40 -12.45 -0.75 -0.86
N ILE A 41 -12.47 0.58 -0.75
CA ILE A 41 -12.65 1.49 -1.87
C ILE A 41 -11.29 1.69 -2.52
N HIS A 42 -11.12 1.11 -3.72
CA HIS A 42 -9.87 1.15 -4.45
C HIS A 42 -9.97 2.10 -5.65
N TRP A 43 -9.12 3.13 -5.71
CA TRP A 43 -8.99 4.00 -6.87
C TRP A 43 -7.65 3.77 -7.56
N ASP A 44 -7.68 3.29 -8.79
CA ASP A 44 -6.51 3.22 -9.68
C ASP A 44 -6.44 4.50 -10.52
N PHE A 45 -5.38 5.29 -10.34
CA PHE A 45 -5.23 6.60 -10.99
C PHE A 45 -4.88 6.49 -12.47
N LYS A 46 -4.23 5.40 -12.89
CA LYS A 46 -3.80 5.19 -14.27
C LYS A 46 -4.99 4.91 -15.19
N SER A 47 -5.92 4.10 -14.72
CA SER A 47 -7.17 3.74 -15.41
C SER A 47 -8.35 4.63 -15.02
N ASP A 48 -8.15 5.53 -14.05
CA ASP A 48 -9.18 6.36 -13.42
C ASP A 48 -10.41 5.56 -12.93
N THR A 49 -10.19 4.33 -12.47
CA THR A 49 -11.25 3.40 -12.07
C THR A 49 -11.37 3.34 -10.56
N VAL A 50 -12.58 3.62 -10.04
CA VAL A 50 -12.93 3.43 -8.63
C VAL A 50 -13.72 2.13 -8.49
N LYS A 51 -13.23 1.23 -7.65
CA LYS A 51 -13.90 -0.02 -7.27
C LYS A 51 -14.44 0.14 -5.86
N LEU A 52 -15.74 -0.06 -5.72
CA LEU A 52 -16.40 -0.11 -4.42
C LEU A 52 -16.42 -1.56 -3.93
N PRO A 53 -16.36 -1.80 -2.61
CA PRO A 53 -16.43 -3.14 -2.08
C PRO A 53 -17.85 -3.73 -2.23
N PRO A 54 -17.99 -5.08 -2.29
CA PRO A 54 -19.25 -5.75 -2.64
C PRO A 54 -20.45 -5.38 -1.75
N GLU A 55 -20.22 -5.12 -0.48
CA GLU A 55 -21.23 -4.70 0.50
C GLU A 55 -21.82 -3.32 0.18
N LEU A 56 -21.02 -2.41 -0.42
CA LEU A 56 -21.51 -1.11 -0.91
C LEU A 56 -22.20 -1.25 -2.26
N LEU A 57 -21.69 -2.12 -3.14
CA LEU A 57 -22.31 -2.36 -4.44
C LEU A 57 -23.73 -2.96 -4.34
N SER A 58 -23.98 -3.78 -3.31
CA SER A 58 -25.27 -4.42 -3.09
C SER A 58 -26.29 -3.56 -2.33
N SER A 59 -25.82 -2.55 -1.60
CA SER A 59 -26.67 -1.66 -0.78
C SER A 59 -27.04 -0.34 -1.46
N LEU A 60 -26.31 0.07 -2.49
CA LEU A 60 -26.52 1.36 -3.17
C LEU A 60 -27.21 1.19 -4.53
N GLY A 61 -28.10 2.13 -4.86
CA GLY A 61 -28.60 2.30 -6.23
C GLY A 61 -27.53 2.91 -7.15
N GLU A 62 -27.71 2.80 -8.47
CA GLU A 62 -26.73 3.28 -9.47
C GLU A 62 -26.40 4.77 -9.33
N SER A 63 -27.40 5.62 -9.06
CA SER A 63 -27.17 7.06 -8.85
C SER A 63 -26.33 7.35 -7.60
N GLN A 64 -26.51 6.57 -6.53
CA GLN A 64 -25.73 6.71 -5.30
C GLN A 64 -24.30 6.24 -5.49
N LYS A 65 -24.09 5.14 -6.23
CA LYS A 65 -22.74 4.68 -6.61
C LYS A 65 -22.01 5.74 -7.42
N ALA A 66 -22.67 6.34 -8.40
CA ALA A 66 -22.07 7.39 -9.22
C ALA A 66 -21.70 8.63 -8.40
N ALA A 67 -22.57 9.07 -7.50
CA ALA A 67 -22.29 10.18 -6.58
C ALA A 67 -21.09 9.86 -5.67
N MET A 68 -21.07 8.69 -5.04
CA MET A 68 -19.96 8.27 -4.18
C MET A 68 -18.63 8.21 -4.93
N ILE A 69 -18.63 7.71 -6.18
CA ILE A 69 -17.42 7.69 -7.01
C ILE A 69 -16.97 9.13 -7.32
N ALA A 70 -17.89 10.05 -7.58
CA ALA A 70 -17.55 11.45 -7.81
C ALA A 70 -16.94 12.09 -6.54
N ASP A 71 -17.54 11.84 -5.37
CA ASP A 71 -17.05 12.35 -4.08
C ASP A 71 -15.64 11.82 -3.76
N VAL A 72 -15.39 10.52 -4.00
CA VAL A 72 -14.05 9.93 -3.84
C VAL A 72 -13.05 10.61 -4.78
N ARG A 73 -13.44 10.86 -6.03
CA ARG A 73 -12.55 11.51 -7.01
C ARG A 73 -12.21 12.94 -6.61
N GLU A 74 -13.20 13.69 -6.15
CA GLU A 74 -13.03 15.08 -5.73
C GLU A 74 -12.17 15.15 -4.46
N GLY A 75 -12.52 14.39 -3.43
CA GLY A 75 -11.84 14.43 -2.13
C GLY A 75 -10.39 13.95 -2.16
N LEU A 76 -10.02 13.13 -3.14
CA LEU A 76 -8.67 12.55 -3.25
C LEU A 76 -7.89 13.04 -4.49
N ALA A 77 -8.40 14.05 -5.19
CA ALA A 77 -7.77 14.54 -6.43
C ALA A 77 -6.30 14.92 -6.23
N ASP A 78 -5.98 15.61 -5.13
CA ASP A 78 -4.63 16.11 -4.84
C ASP A 78 -3.63 15.00 -4.50
N TYR A 79 -4.11 13.80 -4.15
CA TYR A 79 -3.24 12.65 -3.86
C TYR A 79 -2.67 12.04 -5.15
N LYS A 80 -3.26 12.30 -6.32
CA LYS A 80 -2.73 11.82 -7.62
C LYS A 80 -1.31 12.29 -7.92
N GLU A 81 -0.94 13.45 -7.40
CA GLU A 81 0.39 14.02 -7.55
C GLU A 81 1.33 13.67 -6.40
N GLY A 82 0.89 12.82 -5.47
CA GLY A 82 1.71 12.41 -4.35
C GLY A 82 2.95 11.64 -4.80
N THR A 83 4.09 11.97 -4.22
CA THR A 83 5.39 11.35 -4.53
C THR A 83 6.15 11.03 -3.26
N MET A 84 7.03 10.05 -3.35
CA MET A 84 7.94 9.64 -2.29
C MET A 84 9.29 9.30 -2.90
N ALA A 85 10.38 9.82 -2.35
CA ALA A 85 11.73 9.55 -2.80
C ALA A 85 12.56 9.00 -1.65
N PHE A 86 13.06 7.77 -1.79
CA PHE A 86 14.00 7.18 -0.85
C PHE A 86 15.42 7.35 -1.38
N LYS A 87 16.30 7.89 -0.55
CA LYS A 87 17.70 8.16 -0.85
C LYS A 87 18.60 7.25 -0.03
N LYS A 88 19.82 7.05 -0.53
CA LYS A 88 20.87 6.31 0.18
C LYS A 88 21.18 6.99 1.52
N GLY A 89 21.44 6.18 2.55
CA GLY A 89 21.65 6.65 3.91
C GLY A 89 20.34 6.83 4.67
N TYR A 90 19.31 6.05 4.32
CA TYR A 90 18.04 6.02 5.07
C TYR A 90 17.33 7.37 5.17
N TYR A 91 17.39 8.17 4.10
CA TYR A 91 16.72 9.46 4.03
C TYR A 91 15.54 9.40 3.05
N MET A 92 14.49 10.16 3.31
CA MET A 92 13.32 10.23 2.45
C MET A 92 12.75 11.64 2.33
N GLU A 93 12.11 11.89 1.20
CA GLU A 93 11.30 13.07 0.92
C GLU A 93 9.92 12.59 0.45
N GLN A 94 8.86 13.30 0.83
CA GLN A 94 7.52 13.05 0.35
C GLN A 94 6.82 14.37 0.01
N SER A 95 5.95 14.31 -0.99
CA SER A 95 5.00 15.36 -1.31
C SER A 95 3.62 14.72 -1.41
N MET A 96 2.62 15.26 -0.70
CA MET A 96 1.27 14.71 -0.68
C MET A 96 0.28 15.83 -0.38
N ALA A 97 -0.78 15.95 -1.18
CA ALA A 97 -1.82 16.96 -1.01
C ALA A 97 -1.28 18.40 -0.83
N GLY A 98 -0.25 18.76 -1.60
CA GLY A 98 0.40 20.08 -1.54
C GLY A 98 1.31 20.30 -0.32
N GLN A 99 1.49 19.30 0.54
CA GLN A 99 2.42 19.33 1.66
C GLN A 99 3.70 18.58 1.33
N GLU A 100 4.83 19.14 1.72
CA GLU A 100 6.14 18.49 1.62
C GLU A 100 6.63 18.12 3.01
N ALA A 101 7.28 16.97 3.11
CA ALA A 101 7.95 16.54 4.33
C ALA A 101 9.21 15.75 4.00
N SER A 102 10.18 15.85 4.88
CA SER A 102 11.45 15.14 4.78
C SER A 102 11.85 14.51 6.10
N GLY A 103 12.64 13.45 6.03
CA GLY A 103 12.91 12.64 7.20
C GLY A 103 13.96 11.57 6.99
N THR A 104 14.30 10.90 8.06
CA THR A 104 15.01 9.62 8.02
C THR A 104 14.06 8.47 8.26
N TYR A 105 14.42 7.27 7.81
CA TYR A 105 13.61 6.09 8.03
C TYR A 105 14.42 4.87 8.46
N THR A 106 13.82 3.91 9.16
CA THR A 106 14.42 2.59 9.37
C THR A 106 13.47 1.50 8.90
N ILE A 107 14.02 0.36 8.48
CA ILE A 107 13.24 -0.81 8.07
C ILE A 107 13.33 -1.84 9.19
N GLU A 108 12.18 -2.24 9.72
CA GLU A 108 12.06 -3.27 10.74
C GLU A 108 11.24 -4.44 10.22
N LYS A 109 11.81 -5.65 10.27
CA LYS A 109 11.04 -6.88 10.06
C LYS A 109 10.42 -7.32 11.38
N LYS A 110 9.12 -7.56 11.39
CA LYS A 110 8.41 -8.20 12.49
C LYS A 110 7.63 -9.38 11.93
N ASP A 111 7.95 -10.58 12.42
CA ASP A 111 7.41 -11.84 11.88
C ASP A 111 7.55 -11.91 10.34
N ASN A 112 6.41 -11.86 9.64
CA ASN A 112 6.30 -11.93 8.18
C ASN A 112 5.95 -10.59 7.53
N PHE A 113 5.97 -9.48 8.28
CA PHE A 113 5.66 -8.14 7.79
C PHE A 113 6.83 -7.18 8.00
N TYR A 114 6.89 -6.15 7.17
CA TYR A 114 7.89 -5.09 7.25
C TYR A 114 7.21 -3.80 7.71
N LEU A 115 7.90 -3.07 8.55
CA LEU A 115 7.53 -1.74 9.02
C LEU A 115 8.61 -0.74 8.62
N ILE A 116 8.20 0.47 8.28
CA ILE A 116 9.08 1.63 8.19
C ILE A 116 8.79 2.55 9.36
N LYS A 117 9.81 2.90 10.14
CA LYS A 117 9.71 3.99 11.11
C LYS A 117 10.25 5.26 10.47
N VAL A 118 9.41 6.26 10.30
CA VAL A 118 9.78 7.56 9.72
C VAL A 118 9.97 8.57 10.84
N THR A 119 11.09 9.28 10.85
CA THR A 119 11.32 10.45 11.70
C THR A 119 11.20 11.70 10.84
N ASN A 120 10.14 12.48 11.04
CA ASN A 120 9.87 13.69 10.26
C ASN A 120 10.60 14.89 10.87
N HIS A 121 11.58 15.43 10.15
CA HIS A 121 12.40 16.54 10.65
C HIS A 121 11.65 17.88 10.62
N ASP A 122 10.71 18.04 9.69
CA ASP A 122 9.93 19.26 9.51
C ASP A 122 8.83 19.41 10.57
N ALA A 123 8.40 18.29 11.16
CA ALA A 123 7.41 18.22 12.24
C ALA A 123 8.04 18.06 13.63
N GLY A 124 9.28 18.51 13.84
CA GLY A 124 9.92 18.47 15.16
C GLY A 124 10.38 17.08 15.59
N ASN A 125 10.79 16.24 14.65
CA ASN A 125 11.22 14.85 14.85
C ASN A 125 10.14 13.92 15.39
N THR A 126 8.88 14.11 14.96
CA THR A 126 7.83 13.12 15.22
C THR A 126 8.18 11.80 14.56
N VAL A 127 7.82 10.70 15.21
CA VAL A 127 8.09 9.34 14.73
C VAL A 127 6.78 8.65 14.41
N GLU A 128 6.66 8.18 13.17
CA GLU A 128 5.52 7.43 12.67
C GLU A 128 5.97 6.01 12.31
N THR A 129 5.08 5.02 12.46
CA THR A 129 5.34 3.64 12.06
C THR A 129 4.32 3.23 11.01
N LEU A 130 4.82 2.85 9.83
CA LEU A 130 4.02 2.51 8.66
C LEU A 130 4.27 1.05 8.28
N GLY A 131 3.24 0.33 7.87
CA GLY A 131 3.41 -0.97 7.22
C GLY A 131 3.98 -0.77 5.82
N VAL A 132 4.92 -1.62 5.40
CA VAL A 132 5.46 -1.60 4.04
C VAL A 132 5.42 -2.98 3.39
N ALA A 133 5.05 -3.02 2.13
CA ALA A 133 5.17 -4.20 1.28
C ALA A 133 5.59 -3.81 -0.15
N LEU A 134 6.33 -4.70 -0.81
CA LEU A 134 6.58 -4.63 -2.25
C LEU A 134 5.74 -5.71 -2.93
N VAL A 135 4.76 -5.30 -3.71
CA VAL A 135 3.81 -6.21 -4.38
C VAL A 135 3.85 -5.91 -5.87
N ASN A 136 4.24 -6.89 -6.69
CA ASN A 136 4.35 -6.74 -8.15
C ASN A 136 5.19 -5.51 -8.59
N GLY A 137 6.22 -5.16 -7.82
CA GLY A 137 7.07 -3.98 -8.08
C GLY A 137 6.46 -2.64 -7.66
N GLN A 138 5.29 -2.64 -7.02
CA GLN A 138 4.66 -1.46 -6.42
C GLN A 138 5.00 -1.40 -4.93
N LEU A 139 5.16 -0.18 -4.43
CA LEU A 139 5.33 0.09 -3.01
C LEU A 139 3.98 0.32 -2.36
N HIS A 140 3.62 -0.53 -1.41
CA HIS A 140 2.40 -0.43 -0.62
C HIS A 140 2.77 0.09 0.77
N ILE A 141 2.20 1.23 1.15
CA ILE A 141 2.34 1.82 2.48
C ILE A 141 1.00 1.72 3.19
N SER A 142 0.95 0.99 4.29
CA SER A 142 -0.26 0.78 5.08
C SER A 142 -0.22 1.60 6.36
N MET A 143 -1.31 2.31 6.64
CA MET A 143 -1.48 3.09 7.86
C MET A 143 -2.84 2.78 8.50
N PRO A 144 -2.91 2.64 9.83
CA PRO A 144 -4.19 2.53 10.51
C PRO A 144 -4.98 3.82 10.29
N ASP A 145 -6.29 3.71 10.11
CA ASP A 145 -7.17 4.87 10.14
C ASP A 145 -7.76 5.08 11.55
N ASP A 146 -8.37 6.24 11.77
CA ASP A 146 -8.93 6.64 13.06
C ASP A 146 -10.16 5.80 13.48
N ILE A 147 -10.73 5.03 12.55
CA ILE A 147 -11.94 4.21 12.78
C ILE A 147 -11.62 2.70 12.85
N GLY A 148 -10.33 2.34 12.94
CA GLY A 148 -9.86 0.96 13.07
C GLY A 148 -9.76 0.18 11.77
N GLY A 149 -9.95 0.85 10.63
CA GLY A 149 -9.65 0.36 9.29
C GLY A 149 -8.19 0.57 8.91
N THR A 150 -7.90 0.40 7.61
CA THR A 150 -6.55 0.55 7.07
C THR A 150 -6.61 1.27 5.74
N THR A 151 -5.77 2.29 5.63
CA THR A 151 -5.50 2.97 4.37
C THR A 151 -4.23 2.41 3.76
N ILE A 152 -4.25 2.11 2.46
CA ILE A 152 -3.10 1.65 1.70
C ILE A 152 -2.81 2.66 0.59
N LEU A 153 -1.67 3.33 0.70
CA LEU A 153 -1.12 4.16 -0.36
C LEU A 153 -0.30 3.25 -1.30
N ILE A 154 -0.55 3.32 -2.60
CA ILE A 154 0.13 2.47 -3.57
C ILE A 154 0.92 3.36 -4.52
N TYR A 155 2.24 3.14 -4.55
CA TYR A 155 3.16 3.88 -5.39
C TYR A 155 3.82 2.99 -6.45
N CYS A 156 4.07 3.59 -7.61
CA CYS A 156 4.73 3.00 -8.76
C CYS A 156 6.05 3.76 -9.04
N LYS A 157 7.05 3.07 -9.58
CA LYS A 157 8.27 3.72 -10.12
C LYS A 157 8.02 4.33 -11.49
#